data_AF-A0A9D2HNZ8-F1
#
_entry.id   AF-A0A9D2HNZ8-F1
#
_cell.length_a   1.000
_cell.length_b   1.000
_cell.length_c   1.000
_cell.angle_alpha   90.00
_cell.angle_beta   90.00
_cell.angle_gamma   90.00
#
_symmetry.space_group_name_H-M   'P 1'
#
loop_
_entity.id
_entity.type
_entity.pdbx_description
1 polymer ?
#
loop_
_entity_poly.entity_id
_entity_poly.type
_entity_poly.pdbx_seq_one_letter_code
_entity_poly.pdbx_strand_id
1 'polypeptide(L)'
;MSMRHVLLSLTGLLLLTCCLRPAGARAAAVDELEATDSGAPTAIMMLPAADGNGRGSMKPVVFNHLIHERKVEDCTACHHTGDPQKCSDCHTLGGSEEGKYITLERAMHATNIAPRADGVTPQSCVSCHEQQLKRRECAGCHSIVRPARDDKWCAVCHSVSDGMSAEQLRQAASGNLPDEEREELAARTVLEKRYAEALRPEQLPSRVRIDGLSDKFGPNLFNHRRHVASLMRRIQDDKLAAAFHSDPATLCTACHHNSPASATPPPCSSCHATRISPEHPGKPALKAAYHLQCMGCHDGMQVARPLKTSCASCHKPRAGEGQ
;
A
#
# COMPACT_ATOMS: atom_id res chain seq x y z
N MET A 1 24.64 55.43 66.31
CA MET A 1 23.85 55.85 67.49
C MET A 1 22.55 56.40 66.92
N SER A 2 21.32 55.97 67.19
CA SER A 2 20.66 55.24 68.29
C SER A 2 19.33 54.68 67.70
N MET A 3 18.98 53.39 67.82
CA MET A 3 17.92 52.83 68.71
C MET A 3 16.63 53.69 68.77
N ARG A 4 15.38 53.20 68.71
CA ARG A 4 14.73 51.87 68.78
C ARG A 4 13.19 52.11 68.72
N HIS A 5 12.39 51.04 68.54
CA HIS A 5 10.98 50.85 69.00
C HIS A 5 9.85 51.38 68.06
N VAL A 6 8.69 50.72 67.84
CA VAL A 6 7.98 49.62 68.52
C VAL A 6 6.90 48.99 67.61
N LEU A 7 6.54 47.74 67.91
CA LEU A 7 5.44 46.89 67.40
C LEU A 7 4.02 47.52 67.50
N LEU A 8 3.06 47.10 66.67
CA LEU A 8 1.96 46.19 67.07
C LEU A 8 0.95 45.87 65.94
N SER A 9 0.53 44.62 65.93
CA SER A 9 -0.38 43.91 65.04
C SER A 9 -1.85 44.34 65.17
N LEU A 10 -2.66 44.17 64.11
CA LEU A 10 -4.00 43.57 64.23
C LEU A 10 -4.57 43.09 62.88
N THR A 11 -5.09 41.88 62.96
CA THR A 11 -5.68 40.94 62.01
C THR A 11 -6.84 41.48 61.17
N GLY A 12 -6.85 41.17 59.87
CA GLY A 12 -7.96 41.37 58.94
C GLY A 12 -8.26 40.11 58.12
N LEU A 13 -9.34 39.44 58.52
CA LEU A 13 -10.09 38.30 58.00
C LEU A 13 -9.98 38.01 56.47
N LEU A 14 -9.58 36.77 56.12
CA LEU A 14 -9.68 36.17 54.79
C LEU A 14 -11.15 35.95 54.39
N LEU A 15 -11.57 36.52 53.25
CA LEU A 15 -12.72 36.05 52.48
C LEU A 15 -12.19 35.39 51.21
N LEU A 16 -12.16 34.06 51.23
CA LEU A 16 -11.78 33.19 50.13
C LEU A 16 -12.96 33.11 49.13
N THR A 17 -13.01 34.03 48.17
CA THR A 17 -13.90 33.91 47.01
C THR A 17 -13.33 32.86 46.06
N CYS A 18 -13.86 31.65 46.18
CA CYS A 18 -13.61 30.54 45.27
C CYS A 18 -14.23 30.87 43.90
N CYS A 19 -13.45 31.51 43.02
CA CYS A 19 -13.79 31.63 41.60
C CYS A 19 -13.71 30.26 40.95
N LEU A 20 -14.82 29.52 40.96
CA LEU A 20 -15.05 28.38 40.09
C LEU A 20 -14.96 28.86 38.63
N ARG A 21 -13.78 28.71 38.02
CA ARG A 21 -13.64 28.69 36.57
C ARG A 21 -14.36 27.43 36.07
N PRO A 22 -15.31 27.53 35.13
CA PRO A 22 -15.78 26.33 34.45
C PRO A 22 -14.56 25.69 33.79
N ALA A 23 -14.39 24.38 34.01
CA ALA A 23 -13.44 23.58 33.28
C ALA A 23 -13.76 23.77 31.79
N GLY A 24 -12.97 24.62 31.13
CA GLY A 24 -13.00 24.72 29.69
C GLY A 24 -12.78 23.32 29.16
N ALA A 25 -13.77 22.81 28.43
CA ALA A 25 -13.56 21.69 27.54
C ALA A 25 -12.30 22.02 26.74
N ARG A 26 -11.21 21.31 27.04
CA ARG A 26 -10.07 21.26 26.14
C ARG A 26 -10.65 20.55 24.93
N ALA A 27 -11.11 21.34 23.94
CA ALA A 27 -11.35 20.81 22.62
C ALA A 27 -10.10 20.01 22.29
N ALA A 28 -10.26 18.70 22.13
CA ALA A 28 -9.20 17.89 21.55
C ALA A 28 -8.83 18.63 20.26
N ALA A 29 -7.56 18.99 20.10
CA ALA A 29 -7.09 19.45 18.81
C ALA A 29 -7.48 18.32 17.85
N VAL A 30 -8.46 18.58 16.99
CA VAL A 30 -8.68 17.76 15.82
C VAL A 30 -7.35 17.83 15.08
N ASP A 31 -6.67 16.69 14.93
CA ASP A 31 -5.43 16.61 14.16
C ASP A 31 -5.77 17.11 12.75
N GLU A 32 -5.47 18.38 12.48
CA GLU A 32 -5.71 18.98 11.19
C GLU A 32 -4.67 18.44 10.21
N LEU A 33 -5.12 18.06 9.02
CA LEU A 33 -4.20 17.56 8.01
C LEU A 33 -3.27 18.69 7.57
N GLU A 34 -1.98 18.37 7.49
CA GLU A 34 -0.96 19.29 6.99
C GLU A 34 -1.33 19.83 5.61
N ALA A 35 -1.20 21.14 5.39
CA ALA A 35 -1.50 21.77 4.11
C ALA A 35 -0.48 21.35 3.02
N THR A 36 -0.93 21.38 1.77
CA THR A 36 -0.09 21.17 0.59
C THR A 36 0.72 22.42 0.24
N ASP A 37 1.88 22.23 -0.39
CA ASP A 37 2.65 23.34 -0.95
C ASP A 37 2.01 23.85 -2.26
N SER A 38 1.24 23.00 -2.92
CA SER A 38 0.54 23.30 -4.18
C SER A 38 -0.71 24.16 -4.00
N GLY A 39 -1.24 24.26 -2.78
CA GLY A 39 -2.54 24.87 -2.49
C GLY A 39 -3.74 23.99 -2.82
N ALA A 40 -3.52 22.75 -3.29
CA ALA A 40 -4.58 21.75 -3.46
C ALA A 40 -5.09 21.23 -2.10
N PRO A 41 -6.33 20.72 -1.98
CA PRO A 41 -6.78 20.08 -0.75
C PRO A 41 -5.90 18.87 -0.38
N THR A 42 -5.51 18.76 0.88
CA THR A 42 -4.64 17.66 1.35
C THR A 42 -5.26 16.28 1.14
N ALA A 43 -6.56 16.16 1.38
CA ALA A 43 -7.34 14.95 1.14
C ALA A 43 -8.52 15.30 0.23
N ILE A 44 -8.73 14.50 -0.81
CA ILE A 44 -9.74 14.75 -1.84
C ILE A 44 -10.62 13.52 -1.94
N MET A 45 -11.93 13.68 -1.69
CA MET A 45 -12.90 12.65 -2.03
C MET A 45 -13.24 12.73 -3.52
N MET A 46 -12.74 11.76 -4.28
CA MET A 46 -13.02 11.61 -5.70
C MET A 46 -14.37 10.92 -5.89
N LEU A 47 -15.26 11.59 -6.60
CA LEU A 47 -16.60 11.10 -6.93
C LEU A 47 -16.70 10.77 -8.43
N PRO A 48 -17.61 9.85 -8.81
CA PRO A 48 -18.03 9.76 -10.19
C PRO A 48 -18.68 11.09 -10.64
N ALA A 49 -18.36 11.57 -11.84
CA ALA A 49 -19.07 12.71 -12.42
C ALA A 49 -20.56 12.37 -12.61
N ALA A 50 -21.45 13.29 -12.23
CA ALA A 50 -22.86 13.20 -12.55
C ALA A 50 -23.09 13.57 -14.01
N ASP A 51 -23.12 12.61 -14.93
CA ASP A 51 -23.25 12.84 -16.37
C ASP A 51 -24.56 12.27 -16.97
N GLY A 52 -25.48 11.83 -16.12
CA GLY A 52 -26.75 11.22 -16.54
C GLY A 52 -26.64 9.80 -17.11
N ASN A 53 -25.42 9.28 -17.31
CA ASN A 53 -25.17 7.93 -17.85
C ASN A 53 -25.04 6.85 -16.77
N GLY A 54 -25.36 7.16 -15.52
CA GLY A 54 -25.42 6.18 -14.44
C GLY A 54 -25.05 6.75 -13.08
N ARG A 55 -24.84 5.84 -12.13
CA ARG A 55 -24.31 6.11 -10.80
C ARG A 55 -23.04 5.30 -10.59
N GLY A 56 -22.12 5.81 -9.78
CA GLY A 56 -20.95 5.03 -9.39
C GLY A 56 -21.36 3.75 -8.65
N SER A 57 -20.77 2.63 -9.05
CA SER A 57 -21.00 1.31 -8.43
C SER A 57 -20.05 1.02 -7.26
N MET A 58 -18.95 1.78 -7.16
CA MET A 58 -17.94 1.63 -6.13
C MET A 58 -18.10 2.68 -5.03
N LYS A 59 -17.57 2.40 -3.84
CA LYS A 59 -17.35 3.43 -2.82
C LYS A 59 -16.48 4.56 -3.41
N PRO A 60 -16.66 5.81 -2.99
CA PRO A 60 -15.75 6.90 -3.35
C PRO A 60 -14.30 6.57 -3.01
N VAL A 61 -13.37 7.24 -3.69
CA VAL A 61 -11.94 7.14 -3.39
C VAL A 61 -11.53 8.38 -2.61
N VAL A 62 -10.89 8.21 -1.45
CA VAL A 62 -10.22 9.32 -0.76
C VAL A 62 -8.75 9.32 -1.14
N PHE A 63 -8.37 10.32 -1.93
CA PHE A 63 -7.02 10.54 -2.43
C PHE A 63 -6.26 11.49 -1.50
N ASN A 64 -5.11 11.07 -0.98
CA ASN A 64 -4.25 11.93 -0.18
C ASN A 64 -3.28 12.67 -1.10
N HIS A 65 -3.62 13.89 -1.49
CA HIS A 65 -2.84 14.72 -2.42
C HIS A 65 -1.45 15.05 -1.86
N LEU A 66 -1.38 15.40 -0.57
CA LEU A 66 -0.13 15.76 0.12
C LEU A 66 0.94 14.66 0.02
N ILE A 67 0.55 13.40 0.24
CA ILE A 67 1.50 12.28 0.12
C ILE A 67 2.01 12.14 -1.33
N HIS A 68 1.15 12.40 -2.32
CA HIS A 68 1.50 12.27 -3.72
C HIS A 68 2.39 13.42 -4.20
N GLU A 69 2.06 14.68 -3.92
CA GLU A 69 2.89 15.83 -4.33
C GLU A 69 4.29 15.80 -3.68
N ARG A 70 4.41 15.27 -2.46
CA ARG A 70 5.71 15.06 -1.79
C ARG A 70 6.58 13.99 -2.46
N LYS A 71 6.01 13.18 -3.34
CA LYS A 71 6.69 12.08 -4.04
C LYS A 71 6.74 12.24 -5.55
N VAL A 72 5.85 13.04 -6.11
CA VAL A 72 5.74 13.32 -7.55
C VAL A 72 5.90 14.81 -7.72
N GLU A 73 7.10 15.22 -8.15
CA GLU A 73 7.47 16.64 -8.29
C GLU A 73 6.75 17.32 -9.46
N ASP A 74 6.57 16.61 -10.57
CA ASP A 74 5.92 17.14 -11.77
C ASP A 74 4.40 16.95 -11.70
N CYS A 75 3.66 18.03 -11.47
CA CYS A 75 2.20 18.04 -11.44
C CYS A 75 1.58 17.48 -12.73
N THR A 76 2.27 17.63 -13.88
CA THR A 76 1.77 17.17 -15.17
C THR A 76 1.84 15.66 -15.34
N ALA A 77 2.56 14.95 -14.46
CA ALA A 77 2.52 13.48 -14.39
C ALA A 77 1.09 12.96 -14.13
N CYS A 78 0.28 13.74 -13.39
CA CYS A 78 -1.14 13.46 -13.14
C CYS A 78 -2.04 14.38 -13.96
N HIS A 79 -1.84 15.70 -13.85
CA HIS A 79 -2.55 16.73 -14.62
C HIS A 79 -1.97 16.84 -16.03
N HIS A 80 -2.10 15.76 -16.81
CA HIS A 80 -1.40 15.56 -18.08
C HIS A 80 -1.83 16.52 -19.21
N THR A 81 -2.82 17.39 -18.98
CA THR A 81 -3.21 18.47 -19.89
C THR A 81 -2.49 19.78 -19.57
N GLY A 82 -1.78 19.86 -18.43
CA GLY A 82 -1.14 21.07 -17.91
C GLY A 82 -2.00 21.86 -16.93
N ASP A 83 -3.32 21.69 -16.97
CA ASP A 83 -4.26 22.41 -16.11
C ASP A 83 -4.56 21.63 -14.82
N PRO A 84 -4.41 22.23 -13.63
CA PRO A 84 -4.74 21.61 -12.35
C PRO A 84 -6.26 21.60 -12.10
N GLN A 85 -7.00 20.84 -12.90
CA GLN A 85 -8.45 20.64 -12.81
C GLN A 85 -8.81 19.20 -12.40
N LYS A 86 -10.08 18.94 -12.08
CA LYS A 86 -10.51 17.61 -11.64
C LYS A 86 -10.51 16.67 -12.85
N CYS A 87 -10.06 15.44 -12.65
CA CYS A 87 -10.07 14.42 -13.71
C CYS A 87 -11.49 14.20 -14.26
N SER A 88 -12.48 14.25 -13.38
CA SER A 88 -13.91 14.06 -13.68
C SER A 88 -14.52 15.15 -14.56
N ASP A 89 -13.84 16.29 -14.74
CA ASP A 89 -14.32 17.38 -15.61
C ASP A 89 -14.25 16.96 -17.10
N CYS A 90 -13.37 16.00 -17.45
CA CYS A 90 -13.27 15.41 -18.80
C CYS A 90 -13.51 13.89 -18.81
N HIS A 91 -13.15 13.19 -17.72
CA HIS A 91 -13.28 11.75 -17.60
C HIS A 91 -14.50 11.39 -16.77
N THR A 92 -15.68 11.45 -17.38
CA THR A 92 -16.95 11.08 -16.75
C THR A 92 -17.18 9.56 -16.77
N LEU A 93 -18.28 9.07 -16.20
CA LEU A 93 -18.61 7.64 -16.22
C LEU A 93 -18.84 7.13 -17.66
N GLY A 94 -19.61 7.88 -18.46
CA GLY A 94 -19.81 7.58 -19.88
C GLY A 94 -18.68 8.04 -20.80
N GLY A 95 -17.75 8.86 -20.28
CA GLY A 95 -16.77 9.59 -21.08
C GLY A 95 -17.38 10.85 -21.73
N SER A 96 -16.56 11.88 -21.92
CA SER A 96 -16.96 13.12 -22.60
C SER A 96 -16.14 13.37 -23.86
N GLU A 97 -16.57 14.31 -24.70
CA GLU A 97 -15.82 14.73 -25.89
C GLU A 97 -14.46 15.32 -25.51
N GLU A 98 -14.42 16.16 -24.47
CA GLU A 98 -13.20 16.79 -23.92
C GLU A 98 -12.20 15.72 -23.47
N GLY A 99 -12.68 14.66 -22.83
CA GLY A 99 -11.88 13.50 -22.42
C GLY A 99 -11.56 12.52 -23.56
N LYS A 100 -11.93 12.83 -24.82
CA LYS A 100 -11.85 11.93 -25.98
C LYS A 100 -12.51 10.57 -25.72
N TYR A 101 -13.63 10.59 -25.01
CA TYR A 101 -14.42 9.45 -24.55
C TYR A 101 -13.65 8.44 -23.70
N ILE A 102 -12.53 8.86 -23.09
CA ILE A 102 -11.88 8.07 -22.05
C ILE A 102 -12.72 8.20 -20.77
N THR A 103 -13.29 7.08 -20.34
CA THR A 103 -14.10 7.01 -19.12
C THR A 103 -13.26 7.21 -17.86
N LEU A 104 -13.92 7.55 -16.76
CA LEU A 104 -13.31 7.65 -15.44
C LEU A 104 -12.60 6.36 -15.03
N GLU A 105 -13.21 5.20 -15.29
CA GLU A 105 -12.61 3.90 -15.02
C GLU A 105 -11.27 3.74 -15.75
N ARG A 106 -11.23 4.07 -17.04
CA ARG A 106 -10.00 3.97 -17.84
C ARG A 106 -8.95 4.97 -17.34
N ALA A 107 -9.34 6.21 -17.04
CA ALA A 107 -8.43 7.23 -16.52
C ALA A 107 -7.78 6.81 -15.18
N MET A 108 -8.53 6.15 -14.29
CA MET A 108 -8.06 5.75 -12.96
C MET A 108 -7.32 4.40 -12.93
N HIS A 109 -7.63 3.48 -13.86
CA HIS A 109 -7.16 2.09 -13.77
C HIS A 109 -6.37 1.57 -14.97
N ALA A 110 -6.17 2.35 -16.04
CA ALA A 110 -5.39 1.89 -17.19
C ALA A 110 -3.97 1.46 -16.81
N THR A 111 -3.57 0.23 -17.15
CA THR A 111 -2.23 -0.30 -16.86
C THR A 111 -1.28 -0.17 -18.05
N ASN A 112 -1.83 -0.33 -19.25
CA ASN A 112 -1.10 -0.29 -20.52
C ASN A 112 -1.48 0.98 -21.29
N ILE A 113 -0.93 2.11 -20.87
CA ILE A 113 -1.09 3.40 -21.53
C ILE A 113 0.03 3.52 -22.57
N ALA A 114 -0.33 3.72 -23.83
CA ALA A 114 0.64 3.89 -24.90
C ALA A 114 1.43 5.21 -24.70
N PRO A 115 2.76 5.19 -24.88
CA PRO A 115 3.54 6.43 -24.91
C PRO A 115 2.99 7.37 -25.97
N ARG A 116 2.86 8.65 -25.62
CA ARG A 116 2.50 9.68 -26.61
C ARG A 116 3.75 10.11 -27.36
N ALA A 117 3.61 10.28 -28.67
CA ALA A 117 4.67 10.83 -29.52
C ALA A 117 4.93 12.30 -29.18
N ASP A 118 3.85 13.04 -28.89
CA ASP A 118 3.87 14.45 -28.51
C ASP A 118 3.21 14.64 -27.13
N GLY A 119 3.84 15.45 -26.27
CA GLY A 119 3.32 15.81 -24.95
C GLY A 119 3.52 14.75 -23.85
N VAL A 120 2.84 14.96 -22.72
CA VAL A 120 2.96 14.10 -21.53
C VAL A 120 2.17 12.81 -21.72
N THR A 121 2.80 11.67 -21.47
CA THR A 121 2.11 10.37 -21.43
C THR A 121 1.32 10.27 -20.13
N PRO A 122 -0.02 10.18 -20.16
CA PRO A 122 -0.83 10.12 -18.95
C PRO A 122 -0.47 8.94 -18.07
N GLN A 123 -0.67 9.11 -16.76
CA GLN A 123 -0.64 8.02 -15.79
C GLN A 123 -2.02 7.83 -15.18
N SER A 124 -2.36 6.58 -14.87
CA SER A 124 -3.45 6.26 -13.97
C SER A 124 -2.90 5.95 -12.58
N CYS A 125 -3.79 5.85 -11.58
CA CYS A 125 -3.42 5.38 -10.25
C CYS A 125 -2.70 4.02 -10.34
N VAL A 126 -3.27 3.11 -11.14
CA VAL A 126 -2.76 1.74 -11.27
C VAL A 126 -1.46 1.70 -12.07
N SER A 127 -1.33 2.42 -13.20
CA SER A 127 -0.10 2.38 -14.00
C SER A 127 1.09 2.95 -13.24
N CYS A 128 0.90 4.05 -12.52
CA CYS A 128 1.96 4.65 -11.73
C CYS A 128 2.38 3.70 -10.61
N HIS A 129 1.42 3.13 -9.87
CA HIS A 129 1.74 2.15 -8.82
C HIS A 129 2.43 0.90 -9.37
N GLU A 130 2.05 0.40 -10.55
CA GLU A 130 2.73 -0.73 -11.19
C GLU A 130 4.17 -0.41 -11.63
N GLN A 131 4.45 0.84 -12.01
CA GLN A 131 5.82 1.27 -12.27
C GLN A 131 6.67 1.25 -11.00
N GLN A 132 6.09 1.62 -9.85
CA GLN A 132 6.79 1.55 -8.56
C GLN A 132 7.21 0.12 -8.18
N LEU A 133 6.50 -0.90 -8.67
CA LEU A 133 6.83 -2.31 -8.43
C LEU A 133 8.12 -2.75 -9.12
N LYS A 134 8.64 -1.96 -10.08
CA LYS A 134 9.90 -2.22 -10.79
C LYS A 134 11.13 -1.80 -9.98
N ARG A 135 10.95 -1.06 -8.88
CA ARG A 135 12.05 -0.73 -7.96
C ARG A 135 12.65 -2.01 -7.38
N ARG A 136 13.97 -2.00 -7.17
CA ARG A 136 14.75 -3.18 -6.78
C ARG A 136 14.22 -3.87 -5.52
N GLU A 137 13.75 -3.10 -4.54
CA GLU A 137 13.18 -3.57 -3.29
C GLU A 137 11.81 -4.25 -3.44
N CYS A 138 11.09 -3.98 -4.54
CA CYS A 138 9.76 -4.54 -4.84
C CYS A 138 9.82 -5.66 -5.90
N ALA A 139 10.69 -5.49 -6.90
CA ALA A 139 10.72 -6.29 -8.12
C ALA A 139 11.03 -7.78 -7.88
N GLY A 140 11.63 -8.13 -6.74
CA GLY A 140 11.82 -9.53 -6.34
C GLY A 140 10.50 -10.29 -6.24
N CYS A 141 9.61 -9.83 -5.38
CA CYS A 141 8.28 -10.42 -5.20
C CYS A 141 7.38 -10.13 -6.40
N HIS A 142 7.36 -8.88 -6.88
CA HIS A 142 6.41 -8.46 -7.91
C HIS A 142 6.74 -8.95 -9.33
N SER A 143 7.92 -9.53 -9.57
CA SER A 143 8.23 -10.23 -10.83
C SER A 143 7.70 -11.67 -10.88
N ILE A 144 7.43 -12.27 -9.72
CA ILE A 144 6.99 -13.68 -9.59
C ILE A 144 5.55 -13.81 -9.10
N VAL A 145 4.97 -12.72 -8.59
CA VAL A 145 3.58 -12.64 -8.12
C VAL A 145 2.69 -12.07 -9.21
N ARG A 146 1.52 -12.67 -9.38
CA ARG A 146 0.40 -12.05 -10.10
C ARG A 146 -0.58 -11.49 -9.07
N PRO A 147 -0.84 -10.17 -9.05
CA PRO A 147 -1.79 -9.59 -8.10
C PRO A 147 -3.20 -10.13 -8.39
N ALA A 148 -3.90 -10.58 -7.35
CA ALA A 148 -5.25 -11.12 -7.49
C ALA A 148 -6.27 -10.05 -7.93
N ARG A 149 -6.03 -8.78 -7.58
CA ARG A 149 -6.94 -7.64 -7.80
C ARG A 149 -8.38 -7.97 -7.38
N ASP A 150 -8.49 -8.55 -6.19
CA ASP A 150 -9.75 -8.93 -5.57
C ASP A 150 -10.41 -7.75 -4.83
N ASP A 151 -11.54 -7.99 -4.17
CA ASP A 151 -12.29 -6.96 -3.44
C ASP A 151 -11.43 -6.23 -2.38
N LYS A 152 -10.45 -6.92 -1.77
CA LYS A 152 -9.51 -6.32 -0.81
C LYS A 152 -8.59 -5.32 -1.50
N TRP A 153 -8.08 -5.67 -2.69
CA TRP A 153 -7.27 -4.74 -3.50
C TRP A 153 -8.09 -3.52 -3.92
N CYS A 154 -9.34 -3.71 -4.36
CA CYS A 154 -10.24 -2.61 -4.70
C CYS A 154 -10.47 -1.68 -3.50
N ALA A 155 -10.68 -2.25 -2.32
CA ALA A 155 -10.94 -1.53 -1.08
C ALA A 155 -9.73 -0.74 -0.53
N VAL A 156 -8.53 -0.90 -1.08
CA VAL A 156 -7.38 -0.04 -0.72
C VAL A 156 -7.66 1.41 -1.12
N CYS A 157 -8.25 1.60 -2.31
CA CYS A 157 -8.62 2.91 -2.85
C CYS A 157 -10.10 3.22 -2.60
N HIS A 158 -10.99 2.28 -2.91
CA HIS A 158 -12.44 2.42 -2.74
C HIS A 158 -12.86 2.22 -1.28
N SER A 159 -12.38 3.12 -0.43
CA SER A 159 -12.67 3.15 1.00
C SER A 159 -12.98 4.56 1.45
N VAL A 160 -13.94 4.65 2.35
CA VAL A 160 -14.32 5.87 3.06
C VAL A 160 -14.40 5.57 4.55
N SER A 161 -14.36 6.61 5.38
CA SER A 161 -14.61 6.53 6.82
C SER A 161 -15.90 5.76 7.14
N ASP A 162 -15.85 4.91 8.16
CA ASP A 162 -17.00 4.14 8.65
C ASP A 162 -18.14 5.05 9.16
N GLY A 163 -17.84 6.33 9.44
CA GLY A 163 -18.82 7.33 9.85
C GLY A 163 -19.65 7.94 8.72
N MET A 164 -19.50 7.51 7.45
CA MET A 164 -20.36 7.98 6.35
C MET A 164 -21.74 7.32 6.41
N SER A 165 -22.79 8.13 6.39
CA SER A 165 -24.17 7.63 6.34
C SER A 165 -24.54 7.04 4.98
N ALA A 166 -25.58 6.20 4.95
CA ALA A 166 -26.13 5.67 3.70
C ALA A 166 -26.63 6.79 2.76
N GLU A 167 -27.09 7.92 3.30
CA GLU A 167 -27.48 9.08 2.49
C GLU A 167 -26.27 9.72 1.82
N GLN A 168 -25.21 9.99 2.58
CA GLN A 168 -23.97 10.55 2.04
C GLN A 168 -23.36 9.64 0.99
N LEU A 169 -23.40 8.32 1.17
CA LEU A 169 -22.97 7.36 0.15
C LEU A 169 -23.83 7.42 -1.13
N ARG A 170 -25.15 7.58 -1.01
CA ARG A 170 -26.04 7.74 -2.19
C ARG A 170 -25.79 9.05 -2.93
N GLN A 171 -25.58 10.14 -2.18
CA GLN A 171 -25.23 11.44 -2.74
C GLN A 171 -23.87 11.39 -3.45
N ALA A 172 -22.86 10.81 -2.81
CA ALA A 172 -21.53 10.62 -3.37
C ALA A 172 -21.55 9.76 -4.64
N ALA A 173 -22.30 8.65 -4.64
CA ALA A 173 -22.48 7.80 -5.82
C ALA A 173 -23.16 8.50 -7.00
N SER A 174 -23.93 9.57 -6.72
CA SER A 174 -24.57 10.41 -7.72
C SER A 174 -23.79 11.70 -8.03
N GLY A 175 -22.58 11.88 -7.49
CA GLY A 175 -21.77 13.08 -7.70
C GLY A 175 -22.26 14.34 -6.97
N ASN A 176 -23.24 14.21 -6.08
CA ASN A 176 -24.00 15.33 -5.50
C ASN A 176 -23.68 15.62 -4.03
N LEU A 177 -22.61 15.05 -3.48
CA LEU A 177 -22.19 15.33 -2.10
C LEU A 177 -21.53 16.73 -2.04
N PRO A 178 -21.99 17.64 -1.17
CA PRO A 178 -21.48 19.01 -1.08
C PRO A 178 -19.98 19.09 -0.82
N ASP A 179 -19.33 20.11 -1.38
CA ASP A 179 -17.88 20.28 -1.33
C ASP A 179 -17.31 20.31 0.10
N GLU A 180 -17.95 21.06 1.01
CA GLU A 180 -17.54 21.16 2.43
C GLU A 180 -17.62 19.80 3.14
N GLU A 181 -18.72 19.04 2.93
CA GLU A 181 -18.85 17.69 3.48
C GLU A 181 -17.81 16.74 2.88
N ARG A 182 -17.48 16.86 1.59
CA ARG A 182 -16.46 16.03 0.96
C ARG A 182 -15.09 16.25 1.60
N GLU A 183 -14.73 17.50 1.88
CA GLU A 183 -13.45 17.85 2.49
C GLU A 183 -13.33 17.30 3.91
N GLU A 184 -14.35 17.48 4.76
CA GLU A 184 -14.37 16.95 6.12
C GLU A 184 -14.27 15.41 6.12
N LEU A 185 -15.06 14.75 5.27
CA LEU A 185 -15.08 13.29 5.17
C LEU A 185 -13.79 12.72 4.59
N ALA A 186 -13.17 13.40 3.63
CA ALA A 186 -11.87 13.03 3.10
C ALA A 186 -10.80 13.14 4.19
N ALA A 187 -10.78 14.24 4.93
CA ALA A 187 -9.82 14.46 6.00
C ALA A 187 -9.94 13.40 7.09
N ARG A 188 -11.17 13.14 7.55
CA ARG A 188 -11.46 12.09 8.52
C ARG A 188 -11.02 10.71 8.04
N THR A 189 -11.31 10.36 6.79
CA THR A 189 -10.91 9.07 6.21
C THR A 189 -9.39 8.87 6.21
N VAL A 190 -8.62 9.93 5.92
CA VAL A 190 -7.15 9.88 5.98
C VAL A 190 -6.66 9.68 7.41
N LEU A 191 -7.20 10.44 8.38
CA LEU A 191 -6.82 10.36 9.79
C LEU A 191 -7.19 9.01 10.44
N GLU A 192 -8.28 8.40 10.00
CA GLU A 192 -8.75 7.09 10.48
C GLU A 192 -8.03 5.92 9.82
N LYS A 193 -7.30 6.12 8.72
CA LYS A 193 -6.61 5.02 8.01
C LYS A 193 -5.65 4.29 8.95
N ARG A 194 -5.75 2.97 8.97
CA ARG A 194 -4.84 2.07 9.69
C ARG A 194 -4.22 1.09 8.71
N TYR A 195 -2.95 0.76 8.95
CA TYR A 195 -2.21 -0.23 8.18
C TYR A 195 -2.16 -1.55 8.95
N ALA A 196 -2.12 -2.66 8.22
CA ALA A 196 -1.99 -3.97 8.84
C ALA A 196 -0.60 -4.11 9.50
N GLU A 197 -0.55 -4.66 10.70
CA GLU A 197 0.71 -5.02 11.34
C GLU A 197 1.21 -6.34 10.75
N ALA A 198 2.35 -6.32 10.07
CA ALA A 198 2.93 -7.50 9.45
C ALA A 198 3.43 -8.52 10.49
N LEU A 199 3.38 -9.81 10.13
CA LEU A 199 3.98 -10.88 10.93
C LEU A 199 5.48 -10.62 11.16
N ARG A 200 5.92 -10.73 12.41
CA ARG A 200 7.31 -10.45 12.77
C ARG A 200 8.21 -11.60 12.36
N PRO A 201 9.38 -11.37 11.74
CA PRO A 201 10.30 -12.43 11.33
C PRO A 201 10.68 -13.41 12.46
N GLU A 202 10.72 -12.95 13.71
CA GLU A 202 11.04 -13.74 14.89
C GLU A 202 10.05 -14.87 15.13
N GLN A 203 8.80 -14.70 14.68
CA GLN A 203 7.73 -15.69 14.77
C GLN A 203 7.85 -16.78 13.68
N LEU A 204 8.73 -16.59 12.69
CA LEU A 204 8.86 -17.48 11.53
C LEU A 204 10.04 -18.44 11.69
N PRO A 205 10.08 -19.58 10.98
CA PRO A 205 11.23 -20.50 11.00
C PRO A 205 12.54 -19.81 10.62
N SER A 206 13.61 -20.07 11.37
CA SER A 206 14.93 -19.51 11.12
C SER A 206 15.51 -20.01 9.79
N ARG A 207 15.50 -21.33 9.62
CA ARG A 207 15.89 -22.07 8.42
C ARG A 207 14.82 -23.08 8.06
N VAL A 208 14.68 -23.33 6.76
CA VAL A 208 13.85 -24.41 6.22
C VAL A 208 14.77 -25.36 5.47
N ARG A 209 14.70 -26.64 5.80
CA ARG A 209 15.43 -27.69 5.07
C ARG A 209 14.57 -28.13 3.90
N ILE A 210 15.02 -27.88 2.67
CA ILE A 210 14.34 -28.28 1.45
C ILE A 210 15.10 -29.48 0.89
N ASP A 211 14.54 -30.67 1.04
CA ASP A 211 15.23 -31.92 0.73
C ASP A 211 14.41 -32.97 -0.02
N GLY A 212 13.13 -32.70 -0.31
CA GLY A 212 12.22 -33.62 -1.00
C GLY A 212 12.61 -33.99 -2.44
N LEU A 213 13.67 -33.40 -2.99
CA LEU A 213 14.25 -33.71 -4.30
C LEU A 213 15.76 -34.01 -4.22
N SER A 214 16.29 -34.27 -3.03
CA SER A 214 17.73 -34.48 -2.86
C SER A 214 18.18 -35.77 -3.54
N ASP A 215 18.97 -35.62 -4.58
CA ASP A 215 19.54 -36.69 -5.39
C ASP A 215 21.02 -36.37 -5.64
N LYS A 216 21.34 -35.80 -6.82
CA LYS A 216 22.67 -35.30 -7.19
C LYS A 216 23.27 -34.26 -6.24
N PHE A 217 22.38 -33.47 -5.65
CA PHE A 217 22.72 -32.46 -4.65
C PHE A 217 22.05 -32.81 -3.33
N GLY A 218 22.72 -32.41 -2.25
CA GLY A 218 22.19 -32.45 -0.90
C GLY A 218 21.07 -31.42 -0.69
N PRO A 219 20.50 -31.37 0.53
CA PRO A 219 19.42 -30.47 0.87
C PRO A 219 19.84 -29.00 0.73
N ASN A 220 18.90 -28.14 0.33
CA ASN A 220 19.07 -26.69 0.48
C ASN A 220 18.67 -26.30 1.91
N LEU A 221 19.61 -25.71 2.65
CA LEU A 221 19.34 -25.13 3.97
C LEU A 221 18.96 -23.66 3.80
N PHE A 222 17.71 -23.41 3.44
CA PHE A 222 17.21 -22.09 3.11
C PHE A 222 17.14 -21.21 4.37
N ASN A 223 17.80 -20.05 4.34
CA ASN A 223 17.80 -19.08 5.45
C ASN A 223 16.49 -18.26 5.47
N HIS A 224 15.37 -18.92 5.74
CA HIS A 224 14.01 -18.38 5.64
C HIS A 224 13.83 -17.02 6.35
N ARG A 225 14.03 -16.96 7.68
CA ARG A 225 13.85 -15.72 8.44
C ARG A 225 14.74 -14.58 7.94
N ARG A 226 15.97 -14.88 7.51
CA ARG A 226 16.91 -13.87 7.01
C ARG A 226 16.40 -13.22 5.71
N HIS A 227 15.81 -14.00 4.80
CA HIS A 227 15.24 -13.46 3.57
C HIS A 227 14.05 -12.55 3.90
N VAL A 228 13.10 -13.04 4.70
CA VAL A 228 11.90 -12.27 5.09
C VAL A 228 12.29 -10.96 5.80
N ALA A 229 13.18 -11.03 6.81
CA ALA A 229 13.64 -9.84 7.53
C ALA A 229 14.37 -8.83 6.62
N SER A 230 15.13 -9.31 5.63
CA SER A 230 15.78 -8.42 4.66
C SER A 230 14.78 -7.75 3.71
N LEU A 231 13.71 -8.44 3.32
CA LEU A 231 12.67 -7.88 2.45
C LEU A 231 11.87 -6.82 3.21
N MET A 232 11.37 -7.17 4.40
CA MET A 232 10.57 -6.26 5.24
C MET A 232 11.30 -4.96 5.57
N ARG A 233 12.59 -5.04 5.92
CA ARG A 233 13.39 -3.85 6.23
C ARG A 233 13.49 -2.85 5.07
N ARG A 234 13.49 -3.34 3.82
CA ARG A 234 13.65 -2.48 2.64
C ARG A 234 12.40 -1.69 2.29
N ILE A 235 11.24 -2.11 2.79
CA ILE A 235 9.94 -1.49 2.51
C ILE A 235 9.27 -0.91 3.76
N GLN A 236 9.96 -0.90 4.91
CA GLN A 236 9.38 -0.57 6.21
C GLN A 236 8.75 0.83 6.28
N ASP A 237 9.29 1.78 5.51
CA ASP A 237 8.85 3.18 5.46
C ASP A 237 8.07 3.50 4.16
N ASP A 238 7.76 2.48 3.35
CA ASP A 238 7.09 2.66 2.05
C ASP A 238 5.57 2.67 2.23
N LYS A 239 4.97 3.86 2.09
CA LYS A 239 3.52 4.06 2.28
C LYS A 239 2.66 3.31 1.26
N LEU A 240 3.15 3.11 0.04
CA LEU A 240 2.43 2.36 -0.99
C LEU A 240 2.40 0.87 -0.63
N ALA A 241 3.54 0.32 -0.21
CA ALA A 241 3.63 -1.04 0.29
C ALA A 241 2.75 -1.23 1.54
N ALA A 242 2.79 -0.31 2.50
CA ALA A 242 1.96 -0.37 3.71
C ALA A 242 0.45 -0.37 3.39
N ALA A 243 0.02 0.39 2.37
CA ALA A 243 -1.37 0.46 1.95
C ALA A 243 -1.87 -0.82 1.28
N PHE A 244 -1.09 -1.40 0.36
CA PHE A 244 -1.50 -2.55 -0.44
C PHE A 244 -1.17 -3.92 0.20
N HIS A 245 -0.23 -3.98 1.13
CA HIS A 245 0.03 -5.17 1.94
C HIS A 245 -0.92 -5.21 3.15
N SER A 246 -2.20 -5.38 2.86
CA SER A 246 -3.31 -5.15 3.79
C SER A 246 -3.64 -6.33 4.73
N ASP A 247 -2.88 -7.42 4.68
CA ASP A 247 -3.00 -8.58 5.57
C ASP A 247 -1.65 -8.82 6.29
N PRO A 248 -1.64 -9.18 7.58
CA PRO A 248 -0.41 -9.48 8.32
C PRO A 248 0.53 -10.46 7.61
N ALA A 249 -0.02 -11.37 6.80
CA ALA A 249 0.71 -12.38 6.04
C ALA A 249 0.73 -12.12 4.52
N THR A 250 0.39 -10.91 4.02
CA THR A 250 0.44 -10.60 2.58
C THR A 250 1.82 -10.90 1.98
N LEU A 251 2.90 -10.49 2.66
CA LEU A 251 4.27 -10.73 2.16
C LEU A 251 4.61 -12.21 2.04
N CYS A 252 3.98 -13.06 2.85
CA CYS A 252 4.19 -14.51 2.82
C CYS A 252 3.65 -15.11 1.51
N THR A 253 2.58 -14.54 0.95
CA THR A 253 1.94 -15.05 -0.27
C THR A 253 2.80 -14.83 -1.53
N ALA A 254 3.83 -14.00 -1.44
CA ALA A 254 4.80 -13.85 -2.53
C ALA A 254 5.54 -15.15 -2.84
N CYS A 255 5.78 -15.96 -1.80
CA CYS A 255 6.39 -17.28 -1.93
C CYS A 255 5.38 -18.42 -1.72
N HIS A 256 4.45 -18.23 -0.80
CA HIS A 256 3.38 -19.17 -0.47
C HIS A 256 2.09 -18.77 -1.20
N HIS A 257 2.17 -18.74 -2.53
CA HIS A 257 1.08 -18.27 -3.38
C HIS A 257 -0.06 -19.30 -3.49
N ASN A 258 -1.21 -18.86 -4.03
CA ASN A 258 -2.35 -19.74 -4.33
C ASN A 258 -2.88 -20.54 -3.12
N SER A 259 -2.63 -20.03 -1.91
CA SER A 259 -3.19 -20.50 -0.64
C SER A 259 -3.56 -19.28 0.22
N PRO A 260 -4.50 -19.43 1.18
CA PRO A 260 -4.81 -18.34 2.11
C PRO A 260 -3.56 -17.83 2.84
N ALA A 261 -3.49 -16.51 3.06
CA ALA A 261 -2.40 -15.89 3.80
C ALA A 261 -2.36 -16.47 5.24
N SER A 262 -1.20 -16.98 5.67
CA SER A 262 -1.06 -17.70 6.94
C SER A 262 0.40 -17.73 7.42
N ALA A 263 0.58 -17.88 8.73
CA ALA A 263 1.87 -18.17 9.35
C ALA A 263 2.34 -19.62 9.15
N THR A 264 1.43 -20.53 8.76
CA THR A 264 1.70 -21.95 8.53
C THR A 264 1.20 -22.39 7.15
N PRO A 265 1.79 -21.87 6.06
CA PRO A 265 1.38 -22.20 4.70
C PRO A 265 1.71 -23.66 4.34
N PRO A 266 1.01 -24.24 3.35
CA PRO A 266 1.32 -25.59 2.87
C PRO A 266 2.70 -25.66 2.20
N PRO A 267 3.35 -26.83 2.20
CA PRO A 267 4.60 -27.03 1.48
C PRO A 267 4.37 -27.00 -0.03
N CYS A 268 5.36 -26.56 -0.81
CA CYS A 268 5.27 -26.48 -2.28
C CYS A 268 4.84 -27.82 -2.91
N SER A 269 5.29 -28.94 -2.33
CA SER A 269 5.00 -30.31 -2.79
C SER A 269 3.54 -30.73 -2.63
N SER A 270 2.72 -30.01 -1.86
CA SER A 270 1.27 -30.29 -1.80
C SER A 270 0.57 -29.98 -3.12
N CYS A 271 1.17 -29.11 -3.95
CA CYS A 271 0.59 -28.69 -5.23
C CYS A 271 1.51 -28.98 -6.42
N HIS A 272 2.83 -28.84 -6.25
CA HIS A 272 3.83 -29.09 -7.29
C HIS A 272 4.34 -30.53 -7.19
N ALA A 273 3.93 -31.36 -8.14
CA ALA A 273 4.40 -32.74 -8.26
C ALA A 273 5.85 -32.80 -8.77
N THR A 274 6.53 -33.94 -8.58
CA THR A 274 7.90 -34.15 -9.07
C THR A 274 8.01 -34.19 -10.60
N ARG A 275 6.90 -34.49 -11.29
CA ARG A 275 6.77 -34.49 -12.75
C ARG A 275 5.68 -33.51 -13.17
N ILE A 276 5.73 -33.06 -14.42
CA ILE A 276 4.69 -32.19 -14.99
C ILE A 276 3.35 -32.95 -15.02
N SER A 277 2.27 -32.27 -14.64
CA SER A 277 0.91 -32.79 -14.75
C SER A 277 0.29 -32.27 -16.06
N PRO A 278 -0.13 -33.15 -17.00
CA PRO A 278 -0.81 -32.73 -18.23
C PRO A 278 -2.12 -31.98 -17.96
N GLU A 279 -2.78 -32.27 -16.83
CA GLU A 279 -4.04 -31.62 -16.41
C GLU A 279 -3.81 -30.16 -15.94
N HIS A 280 -2.59 -29.83 -15.53
CA HIS A 280 -2.23 -28.50 -15.02
C HIS A 280 -0.93 -28.00 -15.67
N PRO A 281 -0.92 -27.76 -16.99
CA PRO A 281 0.31 -27.50 -17.76
C PRO A 281 1.02 -26.19 -17.35
N GLY A 282 0.27 -25.23 -16.80
CA GLY A 282 0.83 -23.98 -16.25
C GLY A 282 1.51 -24.14 -14.88
N LYS A 283 1.38 -25.30 -14.22
CA LYS A 283 1.98 -25.57 -12.92
C LYS A 283 3.31 -26.30 -13.12
N PRO A 284 4.46 -25.65 -12.85
CA PRO A 284 5.76 -26.29 -13.00
C PRO A 284 5.92 -27.49 -12.06
N ALA A 285 6.71 -28.48 -12.47
CA ALA A 285 7.16 -29.54 -11.57
C ALA A 285 8.00 -28.96 -10.41
N LEU A 286 8.05 -29.65 -9.27
CA LEU A 286 8.62 -29.15 -8.02
C LEU A 286 10.05 -28.59 -8.15
N LYS A 287 10.90 -29.25 -8.95
CA LYS A 287 12.26 -28.75 -9.24
C LYS A 287 12.23 -27.38 -9.92
N ALA A 288 11.40 -27.25 -10.95
CA ALA A 288 11.25 -26.01 -11.70
C ALA A 288 10.58 -24.93 -10.85
N ALA A 289 9.60 -25.29 -10.02
CA ALA A 289 8.96 -24.36 -9.08
C ALA A 289 9.99 -23.68 -8.16
N TYR A 290 10.86 -24.47 -7.51
CA TYR A 290 11.93 -23.92 -6.68
C TYR A 290 12.89 -23.03 -7.48
N HIS A 291 13.39 -23.49 -8.62
CA HIS A 291 14.35 -22.71 -9.41
C HIS A 291 13.75 -21.41 -9.95
N LEU A 292 12.55 -21.45 -10.53
CA LEU A 292 11.89 -20.27 -11.08
C LEU A 292 11.61 -19.23 -9.98
N GLN A 293 11.16 -19.67 -8.80
CA GLN A 293 10.86 -18.77 -7.69
C GLN A 293 12.13 -18.17 -7.06
N CYS A 294 13.12 -19.01 -6.69
CA CYS A 294 14.34 -18.53 -6.06
C CYS A 294 15.16 -17.65 -7.00
N MET A 295 15.39 -18.11 -8.24
CA MET A 295 16.22 -17.40 -9.20
C MET A 295 15.50 -16.18 -9.77
N GLY A 296 14.18 -16.25 -9.98
CA GLY A 296 13.40 -15.11 -10.47
C GLY A 296 13.42 -13.92 -9.50
N CYS A 297 13.24 -14.18 -8.20
CA CYS A 297 13.37 -13.14 -7.18
C CYS A 297 14.79 -12.56 -7.12
N HIS A 298 15.82 -13.42 -7.20
CA HIS A 298 17.21 -12.95 -7.24
C HIS A 298 17.50 -12.05 -8.44
N ASP A 299 16.96 -12.36 -9.61
CA ASP A 299 17.08 -11.47 -10.78
C ASP A 299 16.34 -10.16 -10.59
N GLY A 300 15.07 -10.24 -10.17
CA GLY A 300 14.21 -9.08 -10.00
C GLY A 300 14.82 -8.06 -9.02
N MET A 301 15.48 -8.54 -7.97
CA MET A 301 16.18 -7.69 -7.00
C MET A 301 17.66 -7.46 -7.30
N GLN A 302 18.20 -8.00 -8.41
CA GLN A 302 19.61 -7.91 -8.77
C GLN A 302 20.53 -8.36 -7.61
N VAL A 303 20.26 -9.55 -7.09
CA VAL A 303 21.03 -10.18 -6.02
C VAL A 303 22.36 -10.67 -6.60
N ALA A 304 23.47 -10.10 -6.12
CA ALA A 304 24.80 -10.41 -6.66
C ALA A 304 25.24 -11.86 -6.42
N ARG A 305 24.80 -12.49 -5.32
CA ARG A 305 25.09 -13.89 -4.98
C ARG A 305 23.91 -14.53 -4.27
N PRO A 306 23.56 -15.79 -4.59
CA PRO A 306 24.21 -16.67 -5.57
C PRO A 306 23.88 -16.32 -7.02
N LEU A 307 24.84 -16.54 -7.94
CA LEU A 307 24.57 -16.54 -9.38
C LEU A 307 23.76 -17.79 -9.74
N LYS A 308 22.87 -17.72 -10.73
CA LYS A 308 22.09 -18.88 -11.23
C LYS A 308 22.95 -20.05 -11.66
N THR A 309 24.15 -19.76 -12.18
CA THR A 309 25.13 -20.74 -12.65
C THR A 309 25.91 -21.40 -11.50
N SER A 310 25.79 -20.91 -10.27
CA SER A 310 26.49 -21.42 -9.09
C SER A 310 25.66 -22.48 -8.37
N CYS A 311 25.52 -23.66 -8.97
CA CYS A 311 24.70 -24.76 -8.45
C CYS A 311 25.00 -25.09 -6.97
N ALA A 312 26.29 -25.15 -6.62
CA ALA A 312 26.76 -25.55 -5.29
C ALA A 312 26.47 -24.53 -4.18
N SER A 313 26.13 -23.28 -4.53
CA SER A 313 25.89 -22.22 -3.53
C SER A 313 24.51 -22.28 -2.86
N CYS A 314 23.55 -22.95 -3.50
CA CYS A 314 22.22 -23.17 -2.92
C CYS A 314 22.11 -24.58 -2.30
N HIS A 315 22.68 -25.58 -2.95
CA HIS A 315 22.64 -26.98 -2.54
C HIS A 315 24.00 -27.63 -2.86
N LYS A 316 24.67 -28.22 -1.87
CA LYS A 316 26.00 -28.80 -2.07
C LYS A 316 25.90 -30.10 -2.87
N PRO A 317 26.83 -30.41 -3.80
CA PRO A 317 26.90 -31.73 -4.42
C PRO A 317 26.96 -32.83 -3.36
N ARG A 318 26.33 -33.99 -3.61
CA ARG A 318 26.57 -35.16 -2.77
C ARG A 318 27.94 -35.75 -3.06
N ALA A 319 28.60 -36.31 -2.05
CA ALA A 319 29.90 -36.97 -2.23
C ALA A 319 29.74 -38.16 -3.19
N GLY A 320 30.50 -38.18 -4.29
CA GLY A 320 30.53 -39.27 -5.27
C GLY A 320 30.17 -38.89 -6.72
N GLU A 321 29.58 -37.71 -6.98
CA GLU A 321 29.18 -37.29 -8.35
C GLU A 321 30.08 -36.20 -8.97
N GLY A 322 31.36 -36.17 -8.58
CA GLY A 322 32.37 -35.23 -9.08
C GLY A 322 33.58 -35.89 -9.73
N GLN A 323 33.46 -37.16 -10.14
CA GLN A 323 34.40 -37.88 -10.98
C GLN A 323 33.72 -38.22 -12.30
#